data_AF-A0A848FRW9-F1
#
_entry.id   AF-A0A848FRW9-F1
#
_cell.length_a   1.000
_cell.length_b   1.000
_cell.length_c   1.000
_cell.angle_alpha   90.00
_cell.angle_beta   90.00
_cell.angle_gamma   90.00
#
_symmetry.space_group_name_H-M   'P 1'
#
loop_
_entity.id
_entity.type
_entity.pdbx_description
1 polymer ?
#
loop_
_entity_poly.entity_id
_entity_poly.type
_entity_poly.pdbx_seq_one_letter_code
_entity_poly.pdbx_strand_id
1 'polypeptide(L)'
;MSINYQQLLFSDIKHKLPKDCWAYSRNERKNGELDNEPVLYFNGDLHISDLDLNDPFGIESRGVEPGYALLILVEGNMVVDNYIYNEEVDSATGLIVLGDLTAKNIVVGGQEIYVDKNLQVAELFFGEYNHGELKVNGSITARVFISKDYHFDYKRFDEKRMVDVQHFLWDERDMLDDDALSILNPEVLILGDDEPIIVRSTIRAFFDEGRSVLVEKVPESIPFVFKDDLLTIENLTRLRNSILFLDNYPADKNEGWQTQEYWKGADYKRVRVMKEMPFSETVYFEQGNKAILVGFQLAGDQEDAAETKQELNILVRIIEKDKEPDWYYFDPTLPGQRPFISMGSTLWKNLLTEWSEMEYYMHKFDETVTRKRVEKILALDIAKEYGPDSDEDLWQSSFGMGFTQPDEDNVGWGKFRICKEIPGKKDDYEFYIFHIRELLNGETKVLLYTRDGQGDEHETYFVGRTDTEKYKKAIQYFLSMEKRLYFLNEDE
;
A
#
# COMPACT_ATOMS: atom_id res chain seq x y z
N MET A 1 -27.41 31.00 -2.31
CA MET A 1 -27.82 31.73 -1.09
C MET A 1 -26.83 32.87 -0.89
N SER A 2 -27.26 34.06 -0.46
CA SER A 2 -26.30 35.11 -0.09
C SER A 2 -25.68 34.73 1.26
N ILE A 3 -24.38 34.43 1.26
CA ILE A 3 -23.61 34.19 2.48
C ILE A 3 -23.54 35.52 3.23
N ASN A 4 -24.01 35.54 4.48
CA ASN A 4 -24.13 36.78 5.27
C ASN A 4 -22.94 36.90 6.24
N TYR A 5 -21.97 37.73 5.88
CA TYR A 5 -20.82 38.08 6.72
C TYR A 5 -20.77 39.59 6.96
N GLN A 6 -20.06 40.00 7.99
CA GLN A 6 -19.69 41.39 8.23
C GLN A 6 -18.22 41.57 7.88
N GLN A 7 -17.88 42.61 7.14
CA GLN A 7 -16.50 43.02 6.93
C GLN A 7 -16.13 44.03 8.01
N LEU A 8 -15.21 43.65 8.89
CA LEU A 8 -14.78 44.44 10.04
C LEU A 8 -13.26 44.64 9.97
N LEU A 9 -12.74 45.61 10.72
CA LEU A 9 -11.30 45.73 10.91
C LEU A 9 -10.85 44.74 11.99
N PHE A 10 -9.61 44.25 11.89
CA PHE A 10 -9.03 43.39 12.90
C PHE A 10 -9.13 44.00 14.30
N SER A 11 -8.91 45.31 14.45
CA SER A 11 -9.03 46.02 15.73
C SER A 11 -10.41 45.85 16.38
N ASP A 12 -11.46 45.77 15.58
CA ASP A 12 -12.84 45.67 16.05
C ASP A 12 -13.15 44.28 16.61
N ILE A 13 -12.50 43.24 16.06
CA ILE A 13 -12.75 41.84 16.42
C ILE A 13 -11.63 41.21 17.26
N LYS A 14 -10.51 41.89 17.47
CA LYS A 14 -9.31 41.37 18.17
C LYS A 14 -9.64 40.75 19.52
N HIS A 15 -10.59 41.33 20.25
CA HIS A 15 -11.02 40.85 21.57
C HIS A 15 -11.78 39.51 21.54
N LYS A 16 -12.24 39.07 20.36
CA LYS A 16 -12.90 37.77 20.13
C LYS A 16 -11.92 36.68 19.72
N LEU A 17 -10.71 37.04 19.28
CA LEU A 17 -9.73 36.08 18.82
C LEU A 17 -9.08 35.33 19.99
N PRO A 18 -8.76 34.03 19.82
CA PRO A 18 -7.95 33.29 20.77
C PRO A 18 -6.57 33.94 20.91
N LYS A 19 -6.08 34.07 22.15
CA LYS A 19 -4.83 34.80 22.40
C LYS A 19 -3.59 34.11 21.83
N ASP A 20 -3.71 32.81 21.64
CA ASP A 20 -2.65 31.93 21.18
C ASP A 20 -2.74 31.64 19.67
N CYS A 21 -3.67 32.25 18.94
CA CYS A 21 -3.62 32.25 17.48
C CYS A 21 -2.51 33.17 16.98
N TRP A 22 -1.98 32.88 15.78
CA TRP A 22 -0.88 33.62 15.17
C TRP A 22 -1.23 35.09 14.99
N ALA A 23 -2.42 35.39 14.44
CA ALA A 23 -2.80 36.76 14.11
C ALA A 23 -2.89 37.64 15.37
N TYR A 24 -3.46 37.14 16.47
CA TYR A 24 -3.50 37.86 17.75
C TYR A 24 -2.08 38.06 18.31
N SER A 25 -1.30 36.98 18.38
CA SER A 25 0.06 37.00 18.94
C SER A 25 1.00 37.92 18.16
N ARG A 26 0.91 37.90 16.82
CA ARG A 26 1.68 38.78 15.95
C ARG A 26 1.27 40.24 16.17
N ASN A 27 -0.02 40.52 16.16
CA ASN A 27 -0.52 41.89 16.31
C ASN A 27 -0.06 42.52 17.64
N GLU A 28 -0.08 41.75 18.73
CA GLU A 28 0.46 42.19 20.04
C GLU A 28 1.97 42.43 19.98
N ARG A 29 2.75 41.51 19.40
CA ARG A 29 4.22 41.64 19.30
C ARG A 29 4.68 42.77 18.40
N LYS A 30 3.86 43.14 17.43
CA LYS A 30 4.18 44.13 16.39
C LYS A 30 3.40 45.45 16.57
N ASN A 31 2.89 45.70 17.77
CA ASN A 31 2.25 46.97 18.17
C ASN A 31 1.08 47.39 17.26
N GLY A 32 0.15 46.48 16.95
CA GLY A 32 -1.05 46.84 16.17
C GLY A 32 -0.85 46.78 14.65
N GLU A 33 0.19 46.09 14.15
CA GLU A 33 0.48 45.94 12.71
C GLU A 33 -0.74 45.53 11.88
N LEU A 34 -1.61 44.68 12.43
CA LEU A 34 -2.76 44.12 11.74
C LEU A 34 -4.06 44.91 12.00
N ASP A 35 -4.07 45.97 12.81
CA ASP A 35 -5.30 46.60 13.32
C ASP A 35 -6.25 47.08 12.21
N ASN A 36 -5.71 47.52 11.06
CA ASN A 36 -6.49 48.01 9.92
C ASN A 36 -6.79 46.94 8.86
N GLU A 37 -6.38 45.69 9.10
CA GLU A 37 -6.58 44.61 8.14
C GLU A 37 -8.05 44.16 8.11
N PRO A 38 -8.62 43.90 6.93
CA PRO A 38 -10.00 43.45 6.79
C PRO A 38 -10.19 42.01 7.26
N VAL A 39 -11.27 41.77 7.99
CA VAL A 39 -11.68 40.46 8.51
C VAL A 39 -13.11 40.16 8.08
N LEU A 40 -13.33 38.94 7.57
CA LEU A 40 -14.67 38.43 7.29
C LEU A 40 -15.22 37.76 8.55
N TYR A 41 -16.18 38.39 9.20
CA TYR A 41 -16.74 37.94 10.47
C TYR A 41 -18.13 37.34 10.32
N PHE A 42 -18.29 36.14 10.90
CA PHE A 42 -19.55 35.42 11.00
C PHE A 42 -19.96 35.28 12.48
N ASN A 43 -21.10 35.88 12.82
CA ASN A 43 -21.71 35.77 14.14
C ASN A 43 -22.63 34.54 14.20
N GLY A 44 -22.08 33.41 14.62
CA GLY A 44 -22.78 32.12 14.75
C GLY A 44 -22.22 31.04 13.82
N ASP A 45 -23.05 30.03 13.55
CA ASP A 45 -22.67 28.88 12.75
C ASP A 45 -22.66 29.21 11.24
N LEU A 46 -21.75 28.54 10.51
CA LEU A 46 -21.60 28.68 9.07
C LEU A 46 -21.69 27.31 8.38
N HIS A 47 -22.56 27.18 7.38
CA HIS A 47 -22.65 26.00 6.53
C HIS A 47 -22.58 26.40 5.07
N ILE A 48 -21.56 25.90 4.36
CA ILE A 48 -21.27 26.19 2.95
C ILE A 48 -20.85 24.93 2.20
N SER A 49 -20.91 24.98 0.87
CA SER A 49 -20.48 23.87 0.00
C SER A 49 -18.96 23.75 -0.01
N ASP A 50 -18.28 24.84 -0.29
CA ASP A 50 -16.84 24.94 -0.53
C ASP A 50 -16.34 26.31 -0.07
N LEU A 51 -15.04 26.38 0.21
CA LEU A 51 -14.34 27.60 0.59
C LEU A 51 -13.00 27.68 -0.13
N ASP A 52 -12.86 28.66 -1.00
CA ASP A 52 -11.59 29.07 -1.59
C ASP A 52 -10.96 30.19 -0.74
N LEU A 53 -9.81 29.95 -0.15
CA LEU A 53 -9.11 30.93 0.70
C LEU A 53 -8.27 31.92 -0.13
N ASN A 54 -8.13 31.74 -1.44
CA ASN A 54 -7.56 32.77 -2.30
C ASN A 54 -8.58 33.87 -2.62
N ASP A 55 -9.84 33.51 -2.81
CA ASP A 55 -10.94 34.47 -3.01
C ASP A 55 -12.17 34.08 -2.17
N PRO A 56 -12.12 34.29 -0.84
CA PRO A 56 -13.15 33.81 0.07
C PRO A 56 -14.51 34.42 -0.26
N PHE A 57 -15.46 33.55 -0.60
CA PHE A 57 -16.82 33.92 -1.01
C PHE A 57 -16.90 34.80 -2.27
N GLY A 58 -15.81 34.88 -3.04
CA GLY A 58 -15.74 35.69 -4.25
C GLY A 58 -15.64 37.19 -3.97
N ILE A 59 -15.04 37.63 -2.87
CA ILE A 59 -14.95 39.06 -2.55
C ILE A 59 -14.16 39.84 -3.60
N GLU A 60 -13.04 39.29 -4.08
CA GLU A 60 -12.23 39.92 -5.12
C GLU A 60 -12.97 39.86 -6.46
N SER A 61 -13.42 38.67 -6.86
CA SER A 61 -14.13 38.47 -8.13
C SER A 61 -15.45 39.23 -8.24
N ARG A 62 -16.10 39.57 -7.12
CA ARG A 62 -17.30 40.41 -7.08
C ARG A 62 -17.00 41.91 -6.93
N GLY A 63 -15.74 42.30 -6.80
CA GLY A 63 -15.34 43.70 -6.62
C GLY A 63 -15.78 44.31 -5.29
N VAL A 64 -15.80 43.51 -4.22
CA VAL A 64 -16.02 43.99 -2.85
C VAL A 64 -14.73 44.67 -2.38
N GLU A 65 -14.82 45.83 -1.74
CA GLU A 65 -13.65 46.59 -1.29
C GLU A 65 -13.51 46.55 0.25
N PRO A 66 -12.30 46.30 0.78
CA PRO A 66 -11.11 45.80 0.08
C PRO A 66 -11.31 44.41 -0.51
N GLY A 67 -10.76 44.16 -1.71
CA GLY A 67 -10.83 42.90 -2.44
C GLY A 67 -9.95 41.79 -1.87
N TYR A 68 -9.66 41.83 -0.56
CA TYR A 68 -8.92 40.82 0.15
C TYR A 68 -9.37 40.78 1.62
N ALA A 69 -9.07 39.68 2.30
CA ALA A 69 -9.27 39.52 3.73
C ALA A 69 -8.03 38.88 4.37
N LEU A 70 -7.59 39.42 5.50
CA LEU A 70 -6.51 38.82 6.28
C LEU A 70 -6.93 37.46 6.83
N LEU A 71 -8.13 37.38 7.41
CA LEU A 71 -8.68 36.14 7.95
C LEU A 71 -10.22 36.12 7.92
N ILE A 72 -10.76 34.92 8.00
CA ILE A 72 -12.16 34.61 8.28
C ILE A 72 -12.29 34.22 9.75
N LEU A 73 -13.24 34.83 10.47
CA LEU A 73 -13.58 34.49 11.84
C LEU A 73 -15.02 33.97 11.91
N VAL A 74 -15.18 32.71 12.31
CA VAL A 74 -16.49 32.09 12.59
C VAL A 74 -16.64 31.89 14.09
N GLU A 75 -17.63 32.56 14.70
CA GLU A 75 -17.85 32.50 16.16
C GLU A 75 -18.53 31.18 16.60
N GLY A 76 -19.27 30.52 15.71
CA GLY A 76 -19.90 29.23 15.95
C GLY A 76 -19.17 28.05 15.30
N ASN A 77 -19.92 27.00 14.99
CA ASN A 77 -19.45 25.84 14.25
C ASN A 77 -19.40 26.12 12.75
N MET A 78 -18.49 25.45 12.05
CA MET A 78 -18.37 25.53 10.60
C MET A 78 -18.50 24.15 9.96
N VAL A 79 -19.37 24.05 8.96
CA VAL A 79 -19.54 22.86 8.12
C VAL A 79 -19.26 23.23 6.68
N VAL A 80 -18.35 22.51 6.04
CA VAL A 80 -18.00 22.64 4.62
C VAL A 80 -18.24 21.31 3.93
N ASP A 81 -19.25 21.23 3.07
CA ASP A 81 -19.68 19.94 2.51
C ASP A 81 -18.60 19.24 1.66
N ASN A 82 -17.77 20.03 0.95
CA ASN A 82 -16.81 19.51 -0.02
C ASN A 82 -15.35 19.81 0.34
N TYR A 83 -14.90 21.07 0.26
CA TYR A 83 -13.50 21.39 0.53
C TYR A 83 -13.26 22.79 1.04
N ILE A 84 -12.17 22.93 1.81
CA ILE A 84 -11.46 24.18 2.05
C ILE A 84 -10.15 24.13 1.27
N TYR A 85 -9.87 25.13 0.45
CA TYR A 85 -8.79 25.08 -0.53
C TYR A 85 -8.05 26.42 -0.67
N ASN A 86 -6.75 26.40 -0.95
CA ASN A 86 -6.05 27.48 -1.66
C ASN A 86 -5.00 26.91 -2.63
N GLU A 87 -4.88 27.53 -3.80
CA GLU A 87 -3.80 27.31 -4.76
C GLU A 87 -2.54 28.07 -4.35
N GLU A 88 -2.66 29.39 -4.15
CA GLU A 88 -1.53 30.26 -3.75
C GLU A 88 -1.22 30.04 -2.28
N VAL A 89 0.02 29.64 -1.99
CA VAL A 89 0.47 29.20 -0.67
C VAL A 89 1.15 30.29 0.15
N ASP A 90 1.44 31.49 -0.38
CA ASP A 90 2.14 32.53 0.40
C ASP A 90 1.20 33.63 0.94
N SER A 91 0.00 33.79 0.35
CA SER A 91 -0.87 34.94 0.64
C SER A 91 -2.36 34.62 0.76
N ALA A 92 -2.73 33.39 1.08
CA ALA A 92 -4.13 33.01 1.29
C ALA A 92 -4.71 33.56 2.60
N THR A 93 -6.03 33.72 2.64
CA THR A 93 -6.77 34.17 3.82
C THR A 93 -6.73 33.13 4.94
N GLY A 94 -6.39 33.55 6.17
CA GLY A 94 -6.43 32.68 7.35
C GLY A 94 -7.85 32.26 7.76
N LEU A 95 -8.01 31.17 8.50
CA LEU A 95 -9.32 30.70 8.98
C LEU A 95 -9.29 30.41 10.48
N ILE A 96 -10.20 31.06 11.23
CA ILE A 96 -10.38 30.87 12.66
C ILE A 96 -11.83 30.48 12.94
N VAL A 97 -12.03 29.28 13.50
CA VAL A 97 -13.33 28.75 13.90
C VAL A 97 -13.33 28.55 15.42
N LEU A 98 -14.23 29.22 16.14
CA LEU A 98 -14.34 29.12 17.60
C LEU A 98 -15.17 27.91 18.08
N GLY A 99 -15.91 27.28 17.17
CA GLY A 99 -16.62 26.02 17.38
C GLY A 99 -15.89 24.81 16.78
N ASP A 100 -16.69 23.80 16.43
CA ASP A 100 -16.24 22.63 15.67
C ASP A 100 -16.11 22.97 14.19
N LEU A 101 -15.11 22.40 13.50
CA LEU A 101 -14.95 22.47 12.05
C LEU A 101 -15.10 21.08 11.45
N THR A 102 -16.12 20.89 10.62
CA THR A 102 -16.31 19.68 9.81
C THR A 102 -16.13 20.01 8.33
N ALA A 103 -15.26 19.29 7.64
CA ALA A 103 -15.08 19.38 6.20
C ALA A 103 -14.89 18.00 5.57
N LYS A 104 -15.25 17.82 4.29
CA LYS A 104 -14.88 16.58 3.59
C LYS A 104 -13.39 16.56 3.25
N ASN A 105 -12.86 17.65 2.71
CA ASN A 105 -11.42 17.82 2.41
C ASN A 105 -10.89 19.19 2.86
N ILE A 106 -9.61 19.26 3.22
CA ILE A 106 -8.89 20.50 3.50
C ILE A 106 -7.53 20.42 2.82
N VAL A 107 -7.25 21.31 1.87
CA VAL A 107 -5.98 21.38 1.13
C VAL A 107 -5.48 22.82 1.17
N VAL A 108 -4.50 23.09 2.01
CA VAL A 108 -4.12 24.45 2.42
C VAL A 108 -2.61 24.67 2.42
N GLY A 109 -2.18 25.92 2.47
CA GLY A 109 -0.76 26.24 2.63
C GLY A 109 -0.47 27.71 2.87
N GLY A 110 0.40 28.00 3.84
CA GLY A 110 0.88 29.35 4.21
C GLY A 110 0.16 30.10 5.32
N GLN A 111 -1.11 29.80 5.57
CA GLN A 111 -1.91 30.47 6.58
C GLN A 111 -2.09 29.64 7.85
N GLU A 112 -2.57 30.28 8.92
CA GLU A 112 -3.07 29.56 10.09
C GLU A 112 -4.50 29.05 9.82
N ILE A 113 -4.72 27.77 10.11
CA ILE A 113 -6.05 27.19 10.32
C ILE A 113 -6.21 26.92 11.81
N TYR A 114 -7.06 27.69 12.47
CA TYR A 114 -7.32 27.59 13.91
C TYR A 114 -8.74 27.06 14.18
N VAL A 115 -8.84 26.02 15.01
CA VAL A 115 -10.11 25.44 15.46
C VAL A 115 -10.10 25.31 17.00
N ASP A 116 -10.97 26.05 17.68
CA ASP A 116 -11.00 26.06 19.15
C ASP A 116 -11.63 24.79 19.77
N LYS A 117 -12.44 24.08 18.99
CA LYS A 117 -13.02 22.79 19.40
C LYS A 117 -12.46 21.68 18.51
N ASN A 118 -13.31 20.84 17.95
CA ASN A 118 -12.89 19.63 17.26
C ASN A 118 -12.80 19.86 15.75
N LEU A 119 -11.81 19.23 15.12
CA LEU A 119 -11.64 19.17 13.67
C LEU A 119 -12.01 17.77 13.18
N GLN A 120 -12.98 17.69 12.26
CA GLN A 120 -13.31 16.48 11.53
C GLN A 120 -13.10 16.69 10.03
N VAL A 121 -12.20 15.91 9.46
CA VAL A 121 -11.96 15.84 8.01
C VAL A 121 -12.37 14.47 7.53
N ALA A 122 -13.37 14.37 6.65
CA ALA A 122 -13.89 13.06 6.23
C ALA A 122 -12.87 12.26 5.40
N GLU A 123 -12.11 12.94 4.54
CA GLU A 123 -11.15 12.31 3.62
C GLU A 123 -9.73 12.85 3.82
N LEU A 124 -9.37 13.95 3.14
CA LEU A 124 -7.98 14.42 3.08
C LEU A 124 -7.79 15.75 3.84
N PHE A 125 -6.83 15.77 4.76
CA PHE A 125 -6.13 16.99 5.17
C PHE A 125 -4.75 17.00 4.53
N PHE A 126 -4.44 18.03 3.74
CA PHE A 126 -3.11 18.26 3.16
C PHE A 126 -2.66 19.70 3.43
N GLY A 127 -1.65 19.86 4.29
CA GLY A 127 -0.97 21.12 4.53
C GLY A 127 0.38 21.16 3.83
N GLU A 128 0.68 22.25 3.15
CA GLU A 128 1.98 22.48 2.51
C GLU A 128 2.50 23.88 2.83
N TYR A 129 3.84 24.06 2.86
CA TYR A 129 4.55 25.34 3.05
C TYR A 129 4.66 25.81 4.51
N ASN A 130 5.90 26.08 4.92
CA ASN A 130 6.34 26.36 6.29
C ASN A 130 5.84 27.63 6.94
N HIS A 131 5.21 28.53 6.19
CA HIS A 131 4.56 29.69 6.82
C HIS A 131 3.23 29.34 7.47
N GLY A 132 2.62 28.20 7.09
CA GLY A 132 1.32 27.80 7.59
C GLY A 132 1.36 26.93 8.85
N GLU A 133 0.26 26.93 9.60
CA GLU A 133 0.10 26.15 10.83
C GLU A 133 -1.33 25.62 10.96
N LEU A 134 -1.46 24.38 11.43
CA LEU A 134 -2.73 23.83 11.92
C LEU A 134 -2.73 23.86 13.45
N LYS A 135 -3.73 24.53 14.01
CA LYS A 135 -3.95 24.58 15.45
C LYS A 135 -5.36 24.13 15.81
N VAL A 136 -5.46 23.06 16.60
CA VAL A 136 -6.73 22.50 17.06
C VAL A 136 -6.66 22.24 18.56
N ASN A 137 -7.59 22.82 19.33
CA ASN A 137 -7.63 22.66 20.79
C ASN A 137 -8.39 21.38 21.22
N GLY A 138 -9.45 21.00 20.49
CA GLY A 138 -10.21 19.76 20.68
C GLY A 138 -9.63 18.61 19.85
N SER A 139 -10.41 17.55 19.59
CA SER A 139 -9.95 16.35 18.87
C SER A 139 -9.71 16.59 17.38
N ILE A 140 -8.82 15.81 16.78
CA ILE A 140 -8.55 15.80 15.34
C ILE A 140 -8.91 14.42 14.79
N THR A 141 -9.75 14.38 13.76
CA THR A 141 -10.07 13.14 13.04
C THR A 141 -9.90 13.35 11.55
N ALA A 142 -9.16 12.46 10.87
CA ALA A 142 -9.01 12.45 9.42
C ALA A 142 -8.79 11.03 8.87
N ARG A 143 -9.19 10.76 7.63
CA ARG A 143 -8.80 9.51 6.96
C ARG A 143 -7.34 9.57 6.53
N VAL A 144 -6.94 10.64 5.86
CA VAL A 144 -5.55 10.89 5.47
C VAL A 144 -5.13 12.27 5.95
N PHE A 145 -3.98 12.35 6.61
CA PHE A 145 -3.33 13.60 7.00
C PHE A 145 -1.94 13.63 6.37
N ILE A 146 -1.69 14.62 5.52
CA ILE A 146 -0.41 14.86 4.87
C ILE A 146 0.09 16.22 5.33
N SER A 147 1.31 16.26 5.88
CA SER A 147 2.04 17.52 6.04
C SER A 147 3.30 17.48 5.18
N LYS A 148 3.49 18.55 4.41
CA LYS A 148 4.70 18.84 3.65
C LYS A 148 5.26 20.20 4.08
N ASP A 149 6.14 20.18 5.09
CA ASP A 149 6.72 21.34 5.76
C ASP A 149 5.67 22.25 6.42
N TYR A 150 4.42 21.81 6.58
CA TYR A 150 3.36 22.60 7.22
C TYR A 150 3.32 22.35 8.72
N HIS A 151 3.22 23.39 9.56
CA HIS A 151 3.35 23.22 11.00
C HIS A 151 2.09 22.65 11.68
N PHE A 152 2.29 21.79 12.68
CA PHE A 152 1.23 21.22 13.54
C PHE A 152 1.85 20.69 14.85
N ASP A 153 1.02 20.34 15.84
CA ASP A 153 1.48 19.71 17.09
C ASP A 153 1.89 18.23 16.86
N TYR A 154 3.06 18.01 16.28
CA TYR A 154 3.55 16.66 15.93
C TYR A 154 3.64 15.72 17.14
N LYS A 155 3.96 16.23 18.34
CA LYS A 155 4.03 15.42 19.56
C LYS A 155 2.68 14.81 19.88
N ARG A 156 1.61 15.57 19.67
CA ARG A 156 0.24 15.11 19.86
C ARG A 156 -0.14 13.99 18.89
N PHE A 157 0.35 14.04 17.65
CA PHE A 157 0.17 12.97 16.66
C PHE A 157 0.93 11.70 17.06
N ASP A 158 2.19 11.84 17.51
CA ASP A 158 2.99 10.71 18.01
C ASP A 158 2.35 10.00 19.20
N GLU A 159 1.85 10.78 20.15
CA GLU A 159 1.19 10.29 21.37
C GLU A 159 -0.25 9.80 21.12
N LYS A 160 -0.79 10.01 19.90
CA LYS A 160 -2.21 9.81 19.56
C LYS A 160 -3.17 10.46 20.55
N ARG A 161 -2.78 11.61 21.11
CA ARG A 161 -3.51 12.30 22.16
C ARG A 161 -4.67 13.09 21.53
N MET A 162 -5.88 12.54 21.60
CA MET A 162 -7.07 13.10 20.94
C MET A 162 -6.87 13.29 19.43
N VAL A 163 -6.13 12.37 18.80
CA VAL A 163 -5.89 12.34 17.36
C VAL A 163 -6.27 10.95 16.86
N ASP A 164 -7.20 10.91 15.91
CA ASP A 164 -7.65 9.69 15.23
C ASP A 164 -7.47 9.87 13.72
N VAL A 165 -6.28 9.52 13.23
CA VAL A 165 -5.89 9.63 11.83
C VAL A 165 -5.53 8.24 11.31
N GLN A 166 -6.17 7.80 10.22
CA GLN A 166 -5.95 6.44 9.69
C GLN A 166 -4.61 6.33 8.95
N HIS A 167 -4.29 7.33 8.13
CA HIS A 167 -3.02 7.43 7.42
C HIS A 167 -2.38 8.78 7.70
N PHE A 168 -1.26 8.77 8.43
CA PHE A 168 -0.49 9.97 8.78
C PHE A 168 0.83 9.94 8.01
N LEU A 169 1.01 10.93 7.13
CA LEU A 169 2.16 11.08 6.25
C LEU A 169 2.82 12.45 6.50
N TRP A 170 4.14 12.46 6.70
CA TRP A 170 4.89 13.65 7.03
C TRP A 170 6.28 13.62 6.38
N ASP A 171 6.57 14.64 5.59
CA ASP A 171 7.84 14.80 4.84
C ASP A 171 9.07 14.90 5.74
N GLU A 172 9.03 15.61 6.87
CA GLU A 172 10.19 15.68 7.79
C GLU A 172 10.55 14.33 8.45
N ARG A 173 9.81 13.26 8.15
CA ARG A 173 10.10 11.87 8.54
C ARG A 173 10.27 10.93 7.35
N ASP A 174 10.48 11.46 6.15
CA ASP A 174 10.67 10.68 4.92
C ASP A 174 9.50 9.70 4.67
N MET A 175 8.26 10.13 4.97
CA MET A 175 7.05 9.29 4.85
C MET A 175 6.27 9.53 3.55
N LEU A 176 6.76 10.37 2.63
CA LEU A 176 6.11 10.70 1.36
C LEU A 176 6.65 9.89 0.18
N ASP A 177 6.81 8.58 0.37
CA ASP A 177 7.20 7.69 -0.72
C ASP A 177 5.99 7.20 -1.55
N ASP A 178 6.27 6.54 -2.67
CA ASP A 178 5.23 6.04 -3.58
C ASP A 178 4.26 5.06 -2.94
N ASP A 179 4.71 4.24 -2.00
CA ASP A 179 3.87 3.25 -1.34
C ASP A 179 2.91 3.94 -0.37
N ALA A 180 3.43 4.89 0.39
CA ALA A 180 2.65 5.73 1.28
C ALA A 180 1.60 6.54 0.50
N LEU A 181 1.99 7.14 -0.64
CA LEU A 181 1.12 7.94 -1.50
C LEU A 181 0.20 7.10 -2.39
N SER A 182 0.35 5.77 -2.43
CA SER A 182 -0.58 4.86 -3.16
C SER A 182 -2.03 4.91 -2.67
N ILE A 183 -2.28 5.55 -1.52
CA ILE A 183 -3.61 5.86 -1.01
C ILE A 183 -4.30 6.98 -1.80
N LEU A 184 -3.54 7.79 -2.53
CA LEU A 184 -4.02 8.84 -3.42
C LEU A 184 -4.21 8.32 -4.85
N ASN A 185 -5.13 8.95 -5.58
CA ASN A 185 -5.35 8.63 -6.98
C ASN A 185 -4.08 8.96 -7.78
N PRO A 186 -3.56 8.05 -8.62
CA PRO A 186 -2.33 8.29 -9.38
C PRO A 186 -2.42 9.48 -10.36
N GLU A 187 -3.62 9.99 -10.68
CA GLU A 187 -3.78 11.22 -11.47
C GLU A 187 -3.37 12.48 -10.71
N VAL A 188 -3.44 12.47 -9.36
CA VAL A 188 -3.04 13.63 -8.54
C VAL A 188 -1.55 13.63 -8.19
N LEU A 189 -0.78 12.69 -8.74
CA LEU A 189 0.64 12.51 -8.51
C LEU A 189 1.38 12.65 -9.84
N ILE A 190 2.44 13.46 -9.85
CA ILE A 190 3.41 13.48 -10.96
C ILE A 190 4.79 13.09 -10.45
N LEU A 191 5.67 12.78 -11.40
CA LEU A 191 7.05 12.42 -11.09
C LEU A 191 7.79 13.64 -10.57
N GLY A 192 8.50 13.44 -9.46
CA GLY A 192 9.54 14.34 -8.98
C GLY A 192 10.85 13.56 -8.84
N ASP A 193 11.96 14.29 -8.79
CA ASP A 193 13.30 13.71 -8.78
C ASP A 193 13.53 12.87 -7.49
N ASP A 194 13.18 13.44 -6.33
CA ASP A 194 13.38 12.80 -5.02
C ASP A 194 12.10 12.19 -4.43
N GLU A 195 10.95 12.84 -4.62
CA GLU A 195 9.64 12.41 -4.10
C GLU A 195 8.53 12.67 -5.12
N PRO A 196 7.42 11.90 -5.09
CA PRO A 196 6.25 12.18 -5.92
C PRO A 196 5.67 13.55 -5.58
N ILE A 197 5.37 14.33 -6.62
CA ILE A 197 4.79 15.66 -6.44
C ILE A 197 3.27 15.51 -6.42
N ILE A 198 2.65 15.96 -5.33
CA ILE A 198 1.19 16.04 -5.19
C ILE A 198 0.68 17.30 -5.92
N VAL A 199 -0.12 17.14 -6.96
CA VAL A 199 -0.57 18.24 -7.82
C VAL A 199 -1.88 18.87 -7.30
N ARG A 200 -1.76 20.00 -6.60
CA ARG A 200 -2.89 20.72 -5.96
C ARG A 200 -4.02 21.05 -6.95
N SER A 201 -3.69 21.59 -8.11
CA SER A 201 -4.67 21.93 -9.15
C SER A 201 -5.46 20.70 -9.66
N THR A 202 -4.84 19.52 -9.70
CA THR A 202 -5.53 18.28 -10.08
C THR A 202 -6.42 17.77 -8.95
N ILE A 203 -5.97 17.92 -7.68
CA ILE A 203 -6.82 17.68 -6.52
C ILE A 203 -8.08 18.56 -6.56
N ARG A 204 -7.93 19.85 -6.87
CA ARG A 204 -9.06 20.78 -7.01
C ARG A 204 -10.05 20.30 -8.07
N ALA A 205 -9.57 19.90 -9.24
CA ALA A 205 -10.42 19.36 -10.31
C ALA A 205 -11.23 18.13 -9.85
N PHE A 206 -10.61 17.21 -9.12
CA PHE A 206 -11.30 16.06 -8.53
C PHE A 206 -12.44 16.49 -7.60
N PHE A 207 -12.17 17.46 -6.73
CA PHE A 207 -13.17 17.95 -5.79
C PHE A 207 -14.33 18.66 -6.49
N ASP A 208 -14.06 19.46 -7.52
CA ASP A 208 -15.08 20.13 -8.32
C ASP A 208 -15.98 19.13 -9.09
N GLU A 209 -15.44 17.97 -9.46
CA GLU A 209 -16.18 16.84 -10.02
C GLU A 209 -16.89 15.98 -8.96
N GLY A 210 -16.71 16.28 -7.67
CA GLY A 210 -17.25 15.49 -6.56
C GLY A 210 -16.58 14.12 -6.36
N ARG A 211 -15.41 13.90 -6.99
CA ARG A 211 -14.62 12.68 -6.87
C ARG A 211 -13.75 12.71 -5.61
N SER A 212 -13.49 11.54 -5.04
CA SER A 212 -12.46 11.40 -4.01
C SER A 212 -11.08 11.32 -4.65
N VAL A 213 -10.11 12.01 -4.04
CA VAL A 213 -8.69 11.83 -4.36
C VAL A 213 -8.10 10.59 -3.70
N LEU A 214 -8.83 9.95 -2.79
CA LEU A 214 -8.40 8.71 -2.16
C LEU A 214 -8.80 7.52 -3.03
N VAL A 215 -7.89 6.56 -3.19
CA VAL A 215 -8.20 5.27 -3.79
C VAL A 215 -8.90 4.44 -2.72
N GLU A 216 -10.18 4.11 -2.94
CA GLU A 216 -10.80 3.04 -2.18
C GLU A 216 -10.09 1.73 -2.53
N LYS A 217 -9.23 1.25 -1.62
CA LYS A 217 -8.72 -0.11 -1.66
C LYS A 217 -9.90 -1.05 -1.38
N VAL A 218 -10.70 -1.34 -2.39
CA VAL A 218 -11.67 -2.43 -2.35
C VAL A 218 -10.86 -3.71 -2.11
N PRO A 219 -11.11 -4.46 -1.02
CA PRO A 219 -10.43 -5.71 -0.79
C PRO A 219 -10.57 -6.58 -2.04
N GLU A 220 -9.44 -6.95 -2.61
CA GLU A 220 -9.43 -7.73 -3.83
C GLU A 220 -10.16 -9.05 -3.57
N SER A 221 -11.21 -9.32 -4.35
CA SER A 221 -12.03 -10.52 -4.19
C SER A 221 -11.25 -11.72 -4.76
N ILE A 222 -10.51 -12.41 -3.89
CA ILE A 222 -9.71 -13.58 -4.24
C ILE A 222 -10.68 -14.76 -4.49
N PRO A 223 -10.71 -15.35 -5.70
CA PRO A 223 -11.53 -16.52 -5.97
C PRO A 223 -11.07 -17.73 -5.15
N PHE A 224 -12.01 -18.40 -4.49
CA PHE A 224 -11.73 -19.67 -3.82
C PHE A 224 -11.65 -20.79 -4.88
N VAL A 225 -10.50 -21.44 -5.02
CA VAL A 225 -10.23 -22.37 -6.15
C VAL A 225 -10.61 -23.83 -5.87
N PHE A 226 -11.09 -24.11 -4.66
CA PHE A 226 -11.54 -25.43 -4.22
C PHE A 226 -13.07 -25.50 -4.21
N LYS A 227 -13.62 -26.72 -4.16
CA LYS A 227 -15.06 -26.93 -4.16
C LYS A 227 -15.73 -26.43 -2.89
N ASP A 228 -15.09 -26.66 -1.77
CA ASP A 228 -15.52 -26.28 -0.41
C ASP A 228 -14.29 -26.30 0.52
N ASP A 229 -14.50 -26.00 1.81
CA ASP A 229 -13.43 -25.99 2.83
C ASP A 229 -13.26 -27.33 3.56
N LEU A 230 -13.86 -28.41 3.04
CA LEU A 230 -13.82 -29.73 3.66
C LEU A 230 -12.56 -30.51 3.25
N LEU A 231 -12.09 -31.37 4.14
CA LEU A 231 -11.04 -32.33 3.81
C LEU A 231 -11.65 -33.48 3.01
N THR A 232 -11.41 -33.48 1.69
CA THR A 232 -11.95 -34.46 0.74
C THR A 232 -10.86 -34.93 -0.22
N ILE A 233 -11.05 -36.11 -0.81
CA ILE A 233 -10.18 -36.63 -1.89
C ILE A 233 -10.11 -35.63 -3.05
N GLU A 234 -11.24 -34.99 -3.38
CA GLU A 234 -11.34 -34.01 -4.47
C GLU A 234 -10.45 -32.78 -4.20
N ASN A 235 -10.56 -32.18 -3.01
CA ASN A 235 -9.75 -31.01 -2.65
C ASN A 235 -8.26 -31.36 -2.49
N LEU A 236 -7.92 -32.55 -1.97
CA LEU A 236 -6.53 -33.02 -1.88
C LEU A 236 -5.93 -33.23 -3.28
N THR A 237 -6.67 -33.86 -4.20
CA THR A 237 -6.24 -34.07 -5.60
C THR A 237 -6.10 -32.76 -6.37
N ARG A 238 -6.96 -31.76 -6.08
CA ARG A 238 -6.88 -30.43 -6.72
C ARG A 238 -5.54 -29.73 -6.50
N LEU A 239 -4.85 -30.01 -5.39
CA LEU A 239 -3.53 -29.42 -5.11
C LEU A 239 -2.50 -29.79 -6.18
N ARG A 240 -2.48 -31.03 -6.69
CA ARG A 240 -1.52 -31.45 -7.75
C ARG A 240 -1.68 -30.68 -9.05
N ASN A 241 -2.92 -30.28 -9.36
CA ASN A 241 -3.23 -29.50 -10.56
C ASN A 241 -2.98 -28.00 -10.38
N SER A 242 -2.42 -27.59 -9.24
CA SER A 242 -2.13 -26.19 -8.95
C SER A 242 -1.05 -25.62 -9.84
N ILE A 243 -1.24 -24.38 -10.25
CA ILE A 243 -0.22 -23.60 -10.97
C ILE A 243 0.98 -23.27 -10.10
N LEU A 244 0.93 -23.43 -8.77
CA LEU A 244 2.07 -23.18 -7.88
C LEU A 244 3.23 -24.14 -8.14
N PHE A 245 2.92 -25.34 -8.62
CA PHE A 245 3.90 -26.32 -9.03
C PHE A 245 4.43 -25.95 -10.43
N LEU A 246 5.68 -25.50 -10.50
CA LEU A 246 6.38 -25.31 -11.77
C LEU A 246 6.55 -26.69 -12.40
N ASP A 247 5.84 -26.96 -13.49
CA ASP A 247 5.91 -28.28 -14.14
C ASP A 247 7.35 -28.75 -14.32
N ASN A 248 8.32 -27.85 -14.45
CA ASN A 248 9.71 -28.17 -14.75
C ASN A 248 10.74 -27.04 -14.46
N TYR A 249 10.97 -26.61 -13.21
CA TYR A 249 11.99 -25.57 -12.91
C TYR A 249 12.63 -25.69 -11.52
N PRO A 250 13.97 -25.61 -11.43
CA PRO A 250 14.77 -26.83 -11.40
C PRO A 250 14.34 -27.72 -10.21
N ALA A 251 14.06 -28.98 -10.52
CA ALA A 251 14.07 -30.01 -9.52
C ALA A 251 15.48 -30.02 -8.90
N ASP A 252 15.57 -29.75 -7.59
CA ASP A 252 16.56 -30.46 -6.81
C ASP A 252 16.51 -31.93 -7.25
N LYS A 253 17.66 -32.57 -7.35
CA LYS A 253 17.90 -33.91 -7.94
C LYS A 253 17.05 -35.06 -7.33
N ASN A 254 16.05 -34.77 -6.53
CA ASN A 254 15.12 -35.67 -5.88
C ASN A 254 13.89 -35.96 -6.77
N GLU A 255 14.00 -37.05 -7.54
CA GLU A 255 12.93 -38.06 -7.70
C GLU A 255 11.52 -37.57 -8.13
N GLY A 256 11.39 -36.44 -8.84
CA GLY A 256 10.12 -35.97 -9.40
C GLY A 256 9.12 -35.38 -8.40
N TRP A 257 9.50 -35.22 -7.13
CA TRP A 257 8.68 -34.52 -6.13
C TRP A 257 8.77 -33.01 -6.29
N GLN A 258 7.62 -32.33 -6.32
CA GLN A 258 7.54 -30.89 -6.18
C GLN A 258 6.97 -30.54 -4.81
N THR A 259 7.55 -29.52 -4.17
CA THR A 259 7.21 -29.12 -2.79
C THR A 259 6.92 -27.63 -2.74
N GLN A 260 5.82 -27.25 -2.10
CA GLN A 260 5.58 -25.90 -1.62
C GLN A 260 5.53 -25.94 -0.10
N GLU A 261 6.35 -25.13 0.57
CA GLU A 261 6.38 -25.06 2.03
C GLU A 261 6.56 -23.64 2.50
N TYR A 262 5.87 -23.29 3.59
CA TYR A 262 5.85 -21.93 4.08
C TYR A 262 5.37 -21.86 5.53
N TRP A 263 5.72 -20.75 6.17
CA TRP A 263 5.22 -20.37 7.48
C TRP A 263 4.17 -19.26 7.34
N LYS A 264 3.11 -19.32 8.14
CA LYS A 264 2.19 -18.20 8.37
C LYS A 264 2.03 -18.01 9.87
N GLY A 265 2.71 -17.01 10.42
CA GLY A 265 2.84 -16.88 11.87
C GLY A 265 3.58 -18.09 12.46
N ALA A 266 2.94 -18.79 13.41
CA ALA A 266 3.51 -19.98 14.05
C ALA A 266 3.15 -21.30 13.34
N ASP A 267 2.36 -21.24 12.26
CA ASP A 267 1.89 -22.42 11.55
C ASP A 267 2.80 -22.72 10.37
N TYR A 268 3.30 -23.95 10.30
CA TYR A 268 4.04 -24.44 9.15
C TYR A 268 3.19 -25.37 8.31
N LYS A 269 3.26 -25.21 7.00
CA LYS A 269 2.52 -26.00 6.02
C LYS A 269 3.47 -26.44 4.92
N ARG A 270 3.31 -27.69 4.47
CA ARG A 270 4.04 -28.23 3.33
C ARG A 270 3.11 -29.09 2.49
N VAL A 271 3.08 -28.85 1.19
CA VAL A 271 2.37 -29.66 0.21
C VAL A 271 3.39 -30.26 -0.73
N ARG A 272 3.38 -31.59 -0.89
CA ARG A 272 4.24 -32.30 -1.85
C ARG A 272 3.40 -33.10 -2.83
N VAL A 273 3.79 -33.07 -4.09
CA VAL A 273 3.13 -33.81 -5.17
C VAL A 273 4.16 -34.38 -6.13
N MET A 274 3.87 -35.53 -6.72
CA MET A 274 4.49 -35.99 -7.96
C MET A 274 3.46 -35.82 -9.08
N LYS A 275 3.65 -34.84 -9.98
CA LYS A 275 2.62 -34.52 -10.98
C LYS A 275 2.23 -35.71 -11.86
N GLU A 276 3.22 -36.53 -12.22
CA GLU A 276 3.04 -37.73 -13.05
C GLU A 276 2.45 -38.93 -12.31
N MET A 277 2.34 -38.89 -10.97
CA MET A 277 1.79 -39.97 -10.16
C MET A 277 0.49 -39.51 -9.48
N PRO A 278 -0.68 -39.96 -9.97
CA PRO A 278 -1.95 -39.73 -9.29
C PRO A 278 -1.91 -40.21 -7.83
N PHE A 279 -2.58 -39.50 -6.93
CA PHE A 279 -2.69 -39.84 -5.51
C PHE A 279 -1.35 -39.79 -4.75
N SER A 280 -0.39 -39.01 -5.25
CA SER A 280 0.89 -38.72 -4.58
C SER A 280 0.81 -37.52 -3.63
N GLU A 281 -0.32 -36.81 -3.61
CA GLU A 281 -0.47 -35.56 -2.88
C GLU A 281 -0.38 -35.79 -1.37
N THR A 282 0.53 -35.08 -0.73
CA THR A 282 0.68 -35.09 0.72
C THR A 282 0.69 -33.67 1.27
N VAL A 283 -0.01 -33.49 2.38
CA VAL A 283 -0.12 -32.22 3.09
C VAL A 283 0.34 -32.42 4.52
N TYR A 284 1.38 -31.69 4.90
CA TYR A 284 1.93 -31.68 6.24
C TYR A 284 1.61 -30.35 6.91
N PHE A 285 1.17 -30.43 8.17
CA PHE A 285 0.92 -29.30 9.04
C PHE A 285 1.73 -29.44 10.32
N GLU A 286 2.27 -28.34 10.82
CA GLU A 286 2.93 -28.27 12.12
C GLU A 286 2.52 -27.00 12.86
N GLN A 287 2.16 -27.17 14.14
CA GLN A 287 1.81 -26.09 15.04
C GLN A 287 2.32 -26.41 16.45
N GLY A 288 3.29 -25.64 16.91
CA GLY A 288 3.96 -25.88 18.19
C GLY A 288 4.62 -27.26 18.22
N ASN A 289 4.19 -28.13 19.13
CA ASN A 289 4.73 -29.48 19.28
C ASN A 289 3.88 -30.58 18.61
N LYS A 290 3.02 -30.24 17.65
CA LYS A 290 2.10 -31.18 17.00
C LYS A 290 2.26 -31.11 15.50
N ALA A 291 2.12 -32.27 14.84
CA ALA A 291 2.07 -32.32 13.40
C ALA A 291 1.01 -33.28 12.87
N ILE A 292 0.51 -33.00 11.68
CA ILE A 292 -0.48 -33.78 10.95
C ILE A 292 0.07 -34.01 9.55
N LEU A 293 -0.02 -35.23 9.04
CA LEU A 293 0.27 -35.58 7.65
C LEU A 293 -0.98 -36.20 7.05
N VAL A 294 -1.48 -35.58 5.99
CA VAL A 294 -2.63 -36.02 5.20
C VAL A 294 -2.11 -36.51 3.86
N GLY A 295 -2.59 -37.66 3.40
CA GLY A 295 -2.26 -38.21 2.08
C GLY A 295 -3.25 -39.31 1.70
N PHE A 296 -2.83 -40.17 0.76
CA PHE A 296 -3.63 -41.31 0.32
C PHE A 296 -3.12 -42.62 0.90
N GLN A 297 -4.05 -43.54 1.16
CA GLN A 297 -3.78 -44.97 1.28
C GLN A 297 -4.45 -45.67 0.10
N LEU A 298 -3.66 -46.41 -0.67
CA LEU A 298 -4.14 -47.22 -1.79
C LEU A 298 -4.42 -48.64 -1.27
N ALA A 299 -5.66 -49.10 -1.41
CA ALA A 299 -6.07 -50.45 -1.04
C ALA A 299 -6.53 -51.23 -2.29
N GLY A 300 -5.80 -52.30 -2.65
CA GLY A 300 -6.11 -53.17 -3.79
C GLY A 300 -4.90 -53.95 -4.30
N ASP A 301 -5.13 -54.93 -5.18
CA ASP A 301 -4.07 -55.68 -5.88
C ASP A 301 -3.43 -54.76 -6.94
N GLN A 302 -2.11 -54.59 -6.91
CA GLN A 302 -1.41 -53.55 -7.70
C GLN A 302 -1.44 -53.78 -9.23
N GLU A 303 -1.97 -54.90 -9.70
CA GLU A 303 -2.01 -55.27 -11.12
C GLU A 303 -3.21 -54.68 -11.88
N ASP A 304 -4.27 -54.21 -11.21
CA ASP A 304 -5.48 -53.67 -11.87
C ASP A 304 -5.85 -52.27 -11.35
N ALA A 305 -5.33 -51.24 -12.02
CA ALA A 305 -5.48 -49.84 -11.65
C ALA A 305 -6.96 -49.37 -11.61
N ALA A 306 -7.88 -50.12 -12.22
CA ALA A 306 -9.31 -49.80 -12.25
C ALA A 306 -10.05 -50.11 -10.93
N GLU A 307 -9.50 -50.95 -10.05
CA GLU A 307 -10.17 -51.38 -8.79
C GLU A 307 -9.50 -50.85 -7.50
N THR A 308 -8.45 -50.03 -7.62
CA THR A 308 -7.75 -49.49 -6.43
C THR A 308 -8.65 -48.51 -5.66
N LYS A 309 -9.08 -48.88 -4.46
CA LYS A 309 -9.82 -47.97 -3.56
C LYS A 309 -8.86 -46.95 -2.98
N GLN A 310 -9.27 -45.68 -3.02
CA GLN A 310 -8.52 -44.55 -2.48
C GLN A 310 -9.19 -44.11 -1.18
N GLU A 311 -8.42 -44.11 -0.11
CA GLU A 311 -8.87 -43.61 1.18
C GLU A 311 -7.91 -42.53 1.67
N LEU A 312 -8.45 -41.56 2.42
CA LEU A 312 -7.62 -40.55 3.07
C LEU A 312 -6.87 -41.20 4.23
N ASN A 313 -5.55 -41.03 4.22
CA ASN A 313 -4.68 -41.41 5.31
C ASN A 313 -4.30 -40.17 6.10
N ILE A 314 -4.58 -40.18 7.41
CA ILE A 314 -4.22 -39.09 8.31
C ILE A 314 -3.32 -39.68 9.40
N LEU A 315 -2.10 -39.17 9.44
CA LEU A 315 -1.11 -39.49 10.46
C LEU A 315 -0.92 -38.27 11.37
N VAL A 316 -0.74 -38.50 12.66
CA VAL A 316 -0.49 -37.47 13.66
C VAL A 316 0.77 -37.78 14.46
N ARG A 317 1.43 -36.73 14.93
CA ARG A 317 2.59 -36.86 15.83
C ARG A 317 2.66 -35.74 16.85
N ILE A 318 3.29 -36.06 17.99
CA ILE A 318 3.76 -35.08 18.97
C ILE A 318 5.27 -34.97 18.81
N ILE A 319 5.76 -33.76 18.60
CA ILE A 319 7.17 -33.45 18.44
C ILE A 319 7.76 -33.31 19.86
N GLU A 320 8.57 -34.29 20.26
CA GLU A 320 9.33 -34.27 21.51
C GLU A 320 10.79 -33.90 21.23
N LYS A 321 11.39 -33.08 22.09
CA LYS A 321 12.81 -32.75 21.98
C LYS A 321 13.64 -34.01 22.22
N ASP A 322 14.64 -34.26 21.37
CA ASP A 322 15.63 -35.34 21.48
C ASP A 322 15.10 -36.78 21.29
N LYS A 323 13.93 -36.96 20.65
CA LYS A 323 13.45 -38.28 20.18
C LYS A 323 13.04 -38.21 18.72
N GLU A 324 13.31 -39.28 17.96
CA GLU A 324 12.64 -39.48 16.67
C GLU A 324 11.16 -39.74 16.94
N PRO A 325 10.25 -38.88 16.45
CA PRO A 325 8.83 -39.00 16.77
C PRO A 325 8.19 -40.09 15.90
N ASP A 326 7.50 -41.03 16.53
CA ASP A 326 6.65 -42.01 15.84
C ASP A 326 5.40 -41.34 15.25
N TRP A 327 5.02 -41.76 14.05
CA TRP A 327 3.75 -41.40 13.43
C TRP A 327 2.65 -42.37 13.84
N TYR A 328 1.48 -41.83 14.18
CA TYR A 328 0.32 -42.62 14.57
C TYR A 328 -0.83 -42.39 13.60
N TYR A 329 -1.59 -43.43 13.27
CA TYR A 329 -2.85 -43.26 12.59
C TYR A 329 -3.81 -42.42 13.43
N PHE A 330 -4.48 -41.48 12.78
CA PHE A 330 -5.47 -40.64 13.41
C PHE A 330 -6.72 -41.44 13.78
N ASP A 331 -7.06 -41.44 15.07
CA ASP A 331 -8.27 -42.05 15.62
C ASP A 331 -8.99 -41.00 16.49
N PRO A 332 -10.12 -40.44 16.02
CA PRO A 332 -10.85 -39.40 16.75
C PRO A 332 -11.49 -39.92 18.05
N THR A 333 -11.54 -41.24 18.27
CA THR A 333 -12.05 -41.83 19.52
C THR A 333 -11.03 -41.75 20.66
N LEU A 334 -9.73 -41.62 20.35
CA LEU A 334 -8.67 -41.55 21.34
C LEU A 334 -8.59 -40.15 21.99
N PRO A 335 -8.72 -40.05 23.34
CA PRO A 335 -8.70 -38.75 24.04
C PRO A 335 -7.42 -37.94 23.78
N GLY A 336 -6.27 -38.60 23.67
CA GLY A 336 -4.97 -37.96 23.40
C GLY A 336 -4.86 -37.34 22.02
N GLN A 337 -5.72 -37.74 21.07
CA GLN A 337 -5.69 -37.23 19.70
C GLN A 337 -6.76 -36.14 19.42
N ARG A 338 -7.64 -35.85 20.37
CA ARG A 338 -8.67 -34.80 20.23
C ARG A 338 -8.12 -33.43 19.82
N PRO A 339 -6.96 -32.96 20.31
CA PRO A 339 -6.40 -31.68 19.88
C PRO A 339 -6.11 -31.59 18.36
N PHE A 340 -5.85 -32.72 17.69
CA PHE A 340 -5.60 -32.75 16.26
C PHE A 340 -6.87 -32.50 15.42
N ILE A 341 -8.07 -32.68 15.99
CA ILE A 341 -9.33 -32.41 15.28
C ILE A 341 -9.44 -30.92 14.94
N SER A 342 -9.40 -30.06 15.96
CA SER A 342 -9.56 -28.62 15.78
C SER A 342 -8.35 -27.99 15.08
N MET A 343 -7.15 -28.50 15.35
CA MET A 343 -5.93 -28.09 14.66
C MET A 343 -6.03 -28.44 13.17
N GLY A 344 -6.36 -29.69 12.84
CA GLY A 344 -6.46 -30.16 11.46
C GLY A 344 -7.53 -29.42 10.65
N SER A 345 -8.73 -29.23 11.21
CA SER A 345 -9.80 -28.49 10.51
C SER A 345 -9.43 -27.03 10.24
N THR A 346 -8.77 -26.38 11.20
CA THR A 346 -8.38 -24.97 11.08
C THR A 346 -7.24 -24.81 10.07
N LEU A 347 -6.18 -25.62 10.19
CA LEU A 347 -5.02 -25.54 9.30
C LEU A 347 -5.36 -25.94 7.87
N TRP A 348 -6.28 -26.90 7.69
CA TRP A 348 -6.80 -27.25 6.37
C TRP A 348 -7.56 -26.09 5.72
N LYS A 349 -8.51 -25.48 6.44
CA LYS A 349 -9.26 -24.33 5.91
C LYS A 349 -8.34 -23.14 5.57
N ASN A 350 -7.38 -22.87 6.45
CA ASN A 350 -6.38 -21.83 6.22
C ASN A 350 -5.52 -22.16 4.99
N LEU A 351 -5.05 -23.40 4.85
CA LEU A 351 -4.32 -23.84 3.66
C LEU A 351 -5.12 -23.56 2.39
N LEU A 352 -6.38 -23.98 2.30
CA LEU A 352 -7.17 -23.80 1.07
C LEU A 352 -7.38 -22.32 0.72
N THR A 353 -7.52 -21.46 1.74
CA THR A 353 -7.67 -20.01 1.57
C THR A 353 -6.37 -19.37 1.09
N GLU A 354 -5.27 -19.66 1.79
CA GLU A 354 -3.92 -19.20 1.45
C GLU A 354 -3.49 -19.71 0.06
N TRP A 355 -3.81 -20.96 -0.28
CA TRP A 355 -3.49 -21.56 -1.57
C TRP A 355 -4.27 -20.91 -2.71
N SER A 356 -5.53 -20.53 -2.47
CA SER A 356 -6.33 -19.76 -3.42
C SER A 356 -5.72 -18.37 -3.66
N GLU A 357 -5.24 -17.71 -2.60
CA GLU A 357 -4.52 -16.43 -2.69
C GLU A 357 -3.19 -16.56 -3.45
N MET A 358 -2.43 -17.62 -3.20
CA MET A 358 -1.18 -17.90 -3.94
C MET A 358 -1.45 -18.10 -5.42
N GLU A 359 -2.43 -18.95 -5.80
CA GLU A 359 -2.77 -19.14 -7.22
C GLU A 359 -3.26 -17.83 -7.85
N TYR A 360 -4.05 -17.04 -7.13
CA TYR A 360 -4.53 -15.75 -7.61
C TYR A 360 -3.38 -14.79 -7.96
N TYR A 361 -2.44 -14.57 -7.05
CA TYR A 361 -1.32 -13.67 -7.33
C TYR A 361 -0.33 -14.23 -8.34
N MET A 362 -0.16 -15.56 -8.44
CA MET A 362 0.62 -16.15 -9.52
C MET A 362 -0.03 -15.90 -10.89
N HIS A 363 -1.34 -16.12 -11.02
CA HIS A 363 -2.06 -15.82 -12.26
C HIS A 363 -1.96 -14.34 -12.62
N LYS A 364 -2.21 -13.46 -11.64
CA LYS A 364 -2.11 -12.01 -11.84
C LYS A 364 -0.71 -11.59 -12.24
N PHE A 365 0.33 -12.20 -11.67
CA PHE A 365 1.72 -11.97 -12.08
C PHE A 365 1.97 -12.43 -13.51
N ASP A 366 1.61 -13.65 -13.87
CA ASP A 366 1.83 -14.21 -15.22
C ASP A 366 1.07 -13.41 -16.30
N GLU A 367 -0.13 -12.90 -15.98
CA GLU A 367 -0.93 -12.03 -16.87
C GLU A 367 -0.37 -10.60 -16.97
N THR A 368 0.17 -10.07 -15.87
CA THR A 368 0.66 -8.69 -15.81
C THR A 368 2.08 -8.61 -16.35
N VAL A 369 3.00 -9.39 -15.83
CA VAL A 369 4.43 -9.33 -16.09
C VAL A 369 4.80 -10.31 -17.20
N THR A 370 4.33 -10.01 -18.41
CA THR A 370 4.58 -10.87 -19.57
C THR A 370 5.98 -10.64 -20.16
N ARG A 371 6.53 -11.66 -20.81
CA ARG A 371 7.76 -11.55 -21.62
C ARG A 371 7.74 -10.33 -22.54
N LYS A 372 6.62 -10.15 -23.27
CA LYS A 372 6.43 -9.05 -24.22
C LYS A 372 6.54 -7.68 -23.57
N ARG A 373 6.05 -7.51 -22.34
CA ARG A 373 6.13 -6.23 -21.62
C ARG A 373 7.54 -5.95 -21.13
N VAL A 374 8.22 -6.97 -20.58
CA VAL A 374 9.63 -6.83 -20.20
C VAL A 374 10.51 -6.52 -21.42
N GLU A 375 10.33 -7.21 -22.54
CA GLU A 375 11.06 -6.94 -23.79
C GLU A 375 10.80 -5.53 -24.32
N LYS A 376 9.57 -5.00 -24.18
CA LYS A 376 9.28 -3.61 -24.55
C LYS A 376 10.01 -2.61 -23.68
N ILE A 377 10.05 -2.83 -22.36
CA ILE A 377 10.82 -1.99 -21.44
C ILE A 377 12.29 -2.00 -21.83
N LEU A 378 12.88 -3.18 -22.06
CA LEU A 378 14.29 -3.32 -22.44
C LEU A 378 14.61 -2.69 -23.80
N ALA A 379 13.62 -2.53 -24.68
CA ALA A 379 13.79 -1.92 -25.99
C ALA A 379 13.75 -0.37 -25.98
N LEU A 380 13.38 0.25 -24.85
CA LEU A 380 13.41 1.71 -24.66
C LEU A 380 14.85 2.24 -24.78
N ASP A 381 14.99 3.48 -25.23
CA ASP A 381 16.32 4.08 -25.42
C ASP A 381 16.96 4.39 -24.08
N ILE A 382 16.19 4.88 -23.11
CA ILE A 382 16.63 5.04 -21.71
C ILE A 382 17.11 3.71 -21.10
N ALA A 383 16.46 2.58 -21.43
CA ALA A 383 16.87 1.27 -20.93
C ALA A 383 18.16 0.74 -21.60
N LYS A 384 18.52 1.23 -22.79
CA LYS A 384 19.79 0.91 -23.45
C LYS A 384 20.93 1.77 -22.90
N GLU A 385 20.65 3.02 -22.56
CA GLU A 385 21.62 3.92 -21.92
C GLU A 385 22.05 3.40 -20.55
N TYR A 386 21.08 3.01 -19.72
CA TYR A 386 21.30 2.40 -18.40
C TYR A 386 21.48 0.87 -18.46
N GLY A 387 21.97 0.36 -19.60
CA GLY A 387 22.16 -1.08 -19.86
C GLY A 387 23.32 -1.72 -19.08
N PRO A 388 23.74 -2.96 -19.42
CA PRO A 388 24.73 -3.73 -18.66
C PRO A 388 26.14 -3.10 -18.60
N ASP A 389 26.44 -2.13 -19.44
CA ASP A 389 27.69 -1.36 -19.41
C ASP A 389 27.61 -0.11 -18.50
N SER A 390 26.43 0.17 -17.93
CA SER A 390 26.21 1.21 -16.92
C SER A 390 26.50 0.65 -15.53
N ASP A 391 27.40 1.30 -14.80
CA ASP A 391 27.63 1.05 -13.37
C ASP A 391 26.49 1.61 -12.49
N GLU A 392 25.48 2.27 -13.10
CA GLU A 392 24.44 3.03 -12.41
C GLU A 392 23.02 2.53 -12.74
N ASP A 393 22.17 2.46 -11.71
CA ASP A 393 20.72 2.29 -11.84
C ASP A 393 20.06 3.62 -12.21
N LEU A 394 18.98 3.57 -12.99
CA LEU A 394 18.10 4.72 -13.20
C LEU A 394 17.25 4.93 -11.95
N TRP A 395 17.52 6.00 -11.20
CA TRP A 395 16.77 6.35 -10.00
C TRP A 395 15.60 7.27 -10.29
N GLN A 396 14.46 6.97 -9.68
CA GLN A 396 13.25 7.78 -9.66
C GLN A 396 12.66 7.71 -8.24
N SER A 397 12.84 8.78 -7.46
CA SER A 397 12.53 8.78 -6.03
C SER A 397 13.17 7.56 -5.35
N SER A 398 12.41 6.82 -4.55
CA SER A 398 12.87 5.66 -3.79
C SER A 398 13.06 4.37 -4.61
N PHE A 399 12.96 4.43 -5.94
CA PHE A 399 13.12 3.28 -6.83
C PHE A 399 14.33 3.42 -7.74
N GLY A 400 15.21 2.41 -7.72
CA GLY A 400 16.24 2.23 -8.73
C GLY A 400 15.83 1.16 -9.74
N MET A 401 16.10 1.41 -11.01
CA MET A 401 15.76 0.52 -12.13
C MET A 401 17.04 0.13 -12.87
N GLY A 402 17.25 -1.17 -13.00
CA GLY A 402 18.40 -1.75 -13.69
C GLY A 402 17.98 -2.60 -14.89
N PHE A 403 18.74 -2.54 -15.97
CA PHE A 403 18.42 -3.18 -17.24
C PHE A 403 19.55 -4.10 -17.69
N THR A 404 19.21 -5.33 -18.08
CA THR A 404 20.16 -6.26 -18.70
C THR A 404 19.59 -6.72 -20.02
N GLN A 405 20.27 -6.37 -21.11
CA GLN A 405 19.90 -6.77 -22.47
C GLN A 405 20.15 -8.27 -22.68
N PRO A 406 19.38 -8.94 -23.55
CA PRO A 406 19.70 -10.30 -23.99
C PRO A 406 21.04 -10.31 -24.74
N ASP A 407 21.93 -11.22 -24.38
CA ASP A 407 23.20 -11.47 -25.10
C ASP A 407 23.02 -12.69 -26.03
N GLU A 408 23.63 -12.67 -27.22
CA GLU A 408 23.64 -13.81 -28.15
C GLU A 408 24.63 -14.90 -27.72
N ASP A 409 25.71 -14.54 -27.00
CA ASP A 409 26.81 -15.44 -26.63
C ASP A 409 26.68 -16.04 -25.22
N ASN A 410 25.92 -15.39 -24.35
CA ASN A 410 25.51 -15.91 -23.05
C ASN A 410 24.01 -16.19 -23.09
N VAL A 411 23.57 -17.33 -22.57
CA VAL A 411 22.15 -17.69 -22.40
C VAL A 411 21.48 -16.82 -21.29
N GLY A 412 21.86 -15.56 -21.20
CA GLY A 412 21.41 -14.53 -20.29
C GLY A 412 20.23 -13.79 -20.91
N TRP A 413 19.08 -14.44 -20.86
CA TRP A 413 17.78 -13.83 -21.12
C TRP A 413 17.62 -12.48 -20.42
N GLY A 414 16.97 -11.51 -21.08
CA GLY A 414 16.84 -10.14 -20.59
C GLY A 414 16.26 -10.04 -19.17
N LYS A 415 16.74 -9.06 -18.39
CA LYS A 415 16.32 -8.80 -17.02
C LYS A 415 15.91 -7.34 -16.84
N PHE A 416 14.79 -7.14 -16.17
CA PHE A 416 14.42 -5.85 -15.61
C PHE A 416 14.48 -5.97 -14.09
N ARG A 417 15.25 -5.10 -13.43
CA ARG A 417 15.39 -5.06 -11.98
C ARG A 417 14.75 -3.78 -11.44
N ILE A 418 13.99 -3.92 -10.37
CA ILE A 418 13.58 -2.81 -9.51
C ILE A 418 14.21 -3.03 -8.14
N CYS A 419 14.85 -2.01 -7.58
CA CYS A 419 15.25 -1.94 -6.18
C CYS A 419 14.45 -0.82 -5.50
N LYS A 420 13.86 -1.10 -4.34
CA LYS A 420 13.11 -0.14 -3.55
C LYS A 420 13.86 0.14 -2.26
N GLU A 421 14.19 1.40 -2.01
CA GLU A 421 14.80 1.82 -0.74
C GLU A 421 13.84 1.57 0.43
N ILE A 422 14.37 0.98 1.50
CA ILE A 422 13.63 0.71 2.74
C ILE A 422 13.62 1.98 3.60
N PRO A 423 12.44 2.56 3.91
CA PRO A 423 12.36 3.78 4.69
C PRO A 423 13.12 3.70 6.02
N GLY A 424 13.90 4.73 6.32
CA GLY A 424 14.70 4.85 7.55
C GLY A 424 15.93 3.92 7.61
N LYS A 425 16.26 3.20 6.53
CA LYS A 425 17.45 2.37 6.44
C LYS A 425 18.27 2.72 5.20
N LYS A 426 19.18 3.68 5.39
CA LYS A 426 20.10 4.10 4.34
C LYS A 426 20.86 2.89 3.77
N ASP A 427 20.90 2.80 2.45
CA ASP A 427 21.57 1.77 1.66
C ASP A 427 21.00 0.33 1.82
N ASP A 428 19.79 0.17 2.38
CA ASP A 428 19.07 -1.11 2.46
C ASP A 428 17.93 -1.14 1.43
N TYR A 429 17.90 -2.16 0.58
CA TYR A 429 17.00 -2.21 -0.57
C TYR A 429 16.27 -3.54 -0.66
N GLU A 430 15.01 -3.45 -1.06
CA GLU A 430 14.23 -4.59 -1.47
C GLU A 430 14.32 -4.79 -2.99
N PHE A 431 14.78 -5.96 -3.43
CA PHE A 431 14.97 -6.26 -4.85
C PHE A 431 13.81 -7.06 -5.46
N TYR A 432 13.48 -6.71 -6.70
CA TYR A 432 12.50 -7.36 -7.56
C TYR A 432 13.09 -7.51 -8.96
N ILE A 433 13.52 -8.73 -9.28
CA ILE A 433 14.23 -9.03 -10.53
C ILE A 433 13.30 -9.85 -11.42
N PHE A 434 12.82 -9.23 -12.49
CA PHE A 434 11.96 -9.81 -13.52
C PHE A 434 12.84 -10.42 -14.61
N HIS A 435 13.00 -11.74 -14.55
CA HIS A 435 13.95 -12.46 -15.38
C HIS A 435 13.22 -13.30 -16.41
N ILE A 436 13.46 -13.04 -17.70
CA ILE A 436 12.97 -13.93 -18.75
C ILE A 436 13.72 -15.27 -18.60
N ARG A 437 13.03 -16.40 -18.61
CA ARG A 437 13.61 -17.74 -18.46
C ARG A 437 12.85 -18.75 -19.30
N GLU A 438 13.60 -19.65 -19.92
CA GLU A 438 13.04 -20.87 -20.51
C GLU A 438 12.87 -21.94 -19.43
N LEU A 439 11.69 -22.53 -19.36
CA LEU A 439 11.37 -23.69 -18.53
C LEU A 439 11.79 -24.98 -19.26
N LEU A 440 11.89 -26.13 -18.58
CA LEU A 440 12.37 -27.35 -19.28
C LEU A 440 11.41 -27.85 -20.38
N ASN A 441 10.16 -27.37 -20.42
CA ASN A 441 9.20 -27.67 -21.50
C ASN A 441 9.42 -26.79 -22.76
N GLY A 442 10.42 -25.91 -22.76
CA GLY A 442 10.71 -24.96 -23.84
C GLY A 442 9.86 -23.68 -23.80
N GLU A 443 8.96 -23.52 -22.82
CA GLU A 443 8.19 -22.30 -22.64
C GLU A 443 9.08 -21.20 -22.05
N THR A 444 9.10 -20.01 -22.66
CA THR A 444 9.77 -18.84 -22.11
C THR A 444 8.78 -17.96 -21.35
N LYS A 445 9.04 -17.68 -20.07
CA LYS A 445 8.24 -16.75 -19.26
C LYS A 445 9.10 -15.90 -18.33
N VAL A 446 8.49 -14.93 -17.67
CA VAL A 446 9.17 -14.12 -16.65
C VAL A 446 9.07 -14.81 -15.31
N LEU A 447 10.19 -14.94 -14.61
CA LEU A 447 10.27 -15.43 -13.24
C LEU A 447 10.74 -14.32 -12.31
N LEU A 448 10.23 -14.32 -11.07
CA LEU A 448 10.60 -13.35 -10.06
C LEU A 448 11.77 -13.85 -9.21
N TYR A 449 12.80 -13.02 -9.12
CA TYR A 449 13.98 -13.22 -8.28
C TYR A 449 14.14 -12.06 -7.30
N THR A 450 14.87 -12.32 -6.21
CA THR A 450 15.29 -11.31 -5.23
C THR A 450 16.74 -11.59 -4.83
N ARG A 451 17.33 -10.69 -4.03
CA ARG A 451 18.64 -10.88 -3.38
C ARG A 451 18.66 -10.14 -2.04
N ASP A 452 19.57 -10.55 -1.16
CA ASP A 452 19.75 -9.92 0.15
C ASP A 452 21.00 -9.04 0.14
N GLY A 453 20.89 -7.75 -0.18
CA GLY A 453 22.01 -6.79 -0.16
C GLY A 453 22.48 -6.27 -1.53
N GLN A 454 23.46 -5.36 -1.51
CA GLN A 454 24.03 -4.70 -2.69
C GLN A 454 25.40 -5.27 -3.11
N GLY A 455 25.65 -5.34 -4.41
CA GLY A 455 26.92 -5.80 -5.00
C GLY A 455 26.82 -7.18 -5.66
N ASP A 456 27.78 -7.48 -6.54
CA ASP A 456 27.82 -8.73 -7.32
C ASP A 456 28.11 -9.98 -6.48
N GLU A 457 28.52 -9.80 -5.22
CA GLU A 457 28.79 -10.88 -4.28
C GLU A 457 27.51 -11.51 -3.69
N HIS A 458 26.35 -10.86 -3.85
CA HIS A 458 25.08 -11.34 -3.32
C HIS A 458 24.35 -12.24 -4.32
N GLU A 459 24.11 -13.49 -3.93
CA GLU A 459 23.40 -14.46 -4.76
C GLU A 459 21.94 -14.05 -4.98
N THR A 460 21.52 -14.03 -6.25
CA THR A 460 20.11 -13.90 -6.61
C THR A 460 19.40 -15.24 -6.47
N TYR A 461 18.26 -15.28 -5.80
CA TYR A 461 17.47 -16.50 -5.62
C TYR A 461 16.02 -16.30 -6.04
N PHE A 462 15.38 -17.41 -6.40
CA PHE A 462 14.00 -17.43 -6.89
C PHE A 462 13.03 -17.10 -5.75
N VAL A 463 12.07 -16.21 -6.01
CA VAL A 463 11.00 -15.91 -5.05
C VAL A 463 9.99 -17.06 -5.04
N GLY A 464 9.92 -17.76 -3.92
CA GLY A 464 8.99 -18.87 -3.71
C GLY A 464 7.55 -18.46 -3.99
N ARG A 465 6.80 -19.34 -4.66
CA ARG A 465 5.42 -19.06 -5.10
C ARG A 465 4.41 -18.96 -3.97
N THR A 466 4.85 -19.26 -2.76
CA THR A 466 4.11 -19.09 -1.50
C THR A 466 4.23 -17.67 -0.93
N ASP A 467 5.15 -16.84 -1.44
CA ASP A 467 5.38 -15.47 -0.96
C ASP A 467 4.44 -14.46 -1.65
N THR A 468 3.16 -14.50 -1.27
CA THR A 468 2.12 -13.70 -1.91
C THR A 468 2.35 -12.19 -1.78
N GLU A 469 2.91 -11.73 -0.67
CA GLU A 469 3.23 -10.31 -0.46
C GLU A 469 4.31 -9.83 -1.43
N LYS A 470 5.37 -10.63 -1.64
CA LYS A 470 6.42 -10.27 -2.60
C LYS A 470 5.88 -10.19 -4.03
N TYR A 471 5.03 -11.13 -4.44
CA TYR A 471 4.41 -11.09 -5.77
C TYR A 471 3.43 -9.92 -5.92
N LYS A 472 2.63 -9.61 -4.89
CA LYS A 472 1.73 -8.46 -4.87
C LYS A 472 2.48 -7.15 -5.08
N LYS A 473 3.56 -6.93 -4.31
CA LYS A 473 4.44 -5.77 -4.46
C LYS A 473 5.12 -5.75 -5.84
N ALA A 474 5.64 -6.88 -6.30
CA ALA A 474 6.27 -6.98 -7.62
C ALA A 474 5.34 -6.54 -8.75
N ILE A 475 4.06 -6.97 -8.72
CA ILE A 475 3.04 -6.55 -9.69
C ILE A 475 2.81 -5.03 -9.62
N GLN A 476 2.64 -4.48 -8.42
CA GLN A 476 2.41 -3.05 -8.20
C GLN A 476 3.60 -2.22 -8.72
N TYR A 477 4.83 -2.59 -8.32
CA TYR A 477 6.04 -1.88 -8.72
C TYR A 477 6.31 -2.01 -10.21
N PHE A 478 6.09 -3.19 -10.80
CA PHE A 478 6.21 -3.38 -12.25
C PHE A 478 5.28 -2.44 -13.01
N LEU A 479 4.00 -2.37 -12.64
CA LEU A 479 3.02 -1.49 -13.29
C LEU A 479 3.38 -0.01 -13.13
N SER A 480 3.81 0.38 -11.92
CA SER A 480 4.21 1.77 -11.64
C SER A 480 5.43 2.16 -12.47
N MET A 481 6.51 1.36 -12.39
CA MET A 481 7.77 1.66 -13.09
C MET A 481 7.62 1.55 -14.61
N GLU A 482 6.84 0.61 -15.13
CA GLU A 482 6.60 0.54 -16.58
C GLU A 482 5.94 1.84 -17.10
N LYS A 483 4.93 2.34 -16.39
CA LYS A 483 4.30 3.63 -16.75
C LYS A 483 5.31 4.78 -16.70
N ARG A 484 6.19 4.81 -15.69
CA ARG A 484 7.24 5.83 -15.55
C ARG A 484 8.24 5.80 -16.68
N LEU A 485 8.74 4.61 -17.02
CA LEU A 485 9.73 4.45 -18.07
C LEU A 485 9.21 4.89 -19.44
N TYR A 486 7.94 4.60 -19.75
CA TYR A 486 7.34 5.11 -20.98
C TYR A 486 7.21 6.63 -20.99
N PHE A 487 6.86 7.25 -19.86
CA PHE A 487 6.79 8.71 -19.76
C PHE A 487 8.17 9.36 -19.94
N LEU A 488 9.19 8.88 -19.22
CA LEU A 488 10.55 9.41 -19.31
C LEU A 488 11.14 9.29 -20.72
N ASN A 489 10.87 8.19 -21.42
CA ASN A 489 11.34 7.99 -22.79
C ASN A 489 10.58 8.86 -23.82
N GLU A 490 9.43 9.45 -23.49
CA GLU A 490 8.71 10.38 -24.39
C GLU A 490 9.17 11.84 -24.24
N ASP A 491 9.78 12.19 -23.10
CA ASP A 491 10.26 13.55 -22.79
C ASP A 491 11.75 13.79 -23.18
N GLU A 492 12.46 12.75 -23.62
CA GLU A 492 13.81 12.80 -24.25
C GLU A 492 13.74 12.93 -25.78
#